data_AF-A0AAW4XBL6-F1
#
_entry.id   AF-A0AAW4XBL6-F1
#
_cell.length_a   1.000
_cell.length_b   1.000
_cell.length_c   1.000
_cell.angle_alpha   90.00
_cell.angle_beta   90.00
_cell.angle_gamma   90.00
#
_symmetry.space_group_name_H-M   'P 1'
#
loop_
_entity.id
_entity.type
_entity.pdbx_description
1 polymer ?
#
loop_
_entity_poly.entity_id
_entity_poly.type
_entity_poly.pdbx_seq_one_letter_code
_entity_poly.pdbx_strand_id
1 'polypeptide(L)' 'MTCSQCNHDLDHCHGTLVIHADTRVDCTEPDCVDFEIVRHTLVLDCTELHGGCSCTVIAQESQLLRVS' A
#
# COMPACT_ATOMS: atom_id res chain seq x y z
N MET A 1 -20.77 4.91 -10.45
CA MET A 1 -20.97 3.48 -10.11
C MET A 1 -21.38 3.40 -8.65
N THR A 2 -22.35 2.57 -8.31
CA THR A 2 -22.69 2.30 -6.90
C THR A 2 -21.78 1.20 -6.39
N CYS A 3 -20.95 1.49 -5.39
CA CYS A 3 -20.18 0.47 -4.69
C CYS A 3 -21.14 -0.39 -3.86
N SER A 4 -21.15 -1.71 -4.09
CA SER A 4 -22.02 -2.62 -3.33
C SER A 4 -21.65 -2.67 -1.86
N GLN A 5 -20.37 -2.53 -1.50
CA GLN A 5 -19.92 -2.50 -0.12
C GLN A 5 -20.42 -1.24 0.61
N CYS A 6 -20.44 -0.08 -0.05
CA CYS A 6 -21.07 1.14 0.50
C CYS A 6 -22.56 0.95 0.73
N ASN A 7 -23.27 0.30 -0.19
CA ASN A 7 -24.71 0.05 -0.05
C ASN A 7 -25.06 -0.90 1.11
N HIS A 8 -24.06 -1.65 1.60
CA HIS A 8 -24.18 -2.57 2.73
C HIS A 8 -23.53 -2.02 4.00
N ASP A 9 -23.13 -0.74 4.02
CA ASP A 9 -22.44 -0.07 5.13
C ASP A 9 -21.22 -0.85 5.65
N LEU A 10 -20.54 -1.56 4.75
CA LEU A 10 -19.31 -2.28 5.10
C LEU A 10 -18.19 -1.30 5.30
N ASP A 11 -17.36 -1.56 6.31
CA ASP A 11 -16.17 -0.76 6.57
C ASP A 11 -15.06 -1.09 5.56
N HIS A 12 -14.85 -0.21 4.58
CA HIS A 12 -13.87 -0.38 3.52
C HIS A 12 -13.31 0.95 3.00
N CYS A 13 -12.18 0.88 2.30
CA CYS A 13 -11.57 1.98 1.58
C CYS A 13 -11.58 1.69 0.06
N HIS A 14 -11.73 2.74 -0.75
CA HIS A 14 -11.66 2.66 -2.21
C HIS A 14 -10.24 2.82 -2.76
N GLY A 15 -9.31 3.27 -1.91
CA GLY A 15 -7.91 3.36 -2.27
C GLY A 15 -7.25 1.99 -2.37
N THR A 16 -6.12 1.96 -3.05
CA THR A 16 -5.20 0.82 -3.05
C THR A 16 -4.26 0.97 -1.88
N LEU A 17 -4.21 -0.03 -1.00
CA LEU A 17 -3.18 -0.11 0.02
C LEU A 17 -1.86 -0.52 -0.64
N VAL A 18 -0.82 0.29 -0.49
CA VAL A 18 0.50 0.03 -1.04
C VAL A 18 1.45 -0.29 0.10
N ILE A 19 2.03 -1.49 0.05
CA ILE A 19 3.07 -1.92 0.98
C ILE A 19 4.41 -1.61 0.33
N HIS A 20 5.18 -0.72 0.95
CA HIS A 20 6.48 -0.31 0.46
C HIS A 20 7.58 -1.26 0.92
N ALA A 21 8.61 -1.41 0.08
CA ALA A 21 9.79 -2.22 0.38
C ALA A 21 10.59 -1.69 1.59
N ASP A 22 10.43 -0.40 1.92
CA ASP A 22 11.00 0.23 3.11
C ASP A 22 10.11 0.09 4.37
N THR A 23 9.11 -0.79 4.34
CA THR A 23 8.13 -1.08 5.40
C THR A 23 7.06 0.00 5.64
N ARG A 24 7.08 1.11 4.89
CA ARG A 24 5.98 2.08 4.92
C ARG A 24 4.71 1.45 4.33
N VAL A 25 3.56 1.84 4.86
CA VAL A 25 2.26 1.52 4.27
C VAL A 25 1.58 2.83 3.89
N ASP A 26 0.99 2.87 2.70
CA ASP A 26 0.36 4.06 2.14
C ASP A 26 -0.97 3.67 1.48
N CYS A 27 -1.87 4.63 1.31
CA CYS A 27 -3.13 4.41 0.59
C CYS A 27 -3.30 5.48 -0.49
N THR A 28 -3.76 5.08 -1.67
CA THR A 28 -3.99 6.04 -2.76
C THR A 28 -5.19 6.95 -2.52
N GLU A 29 -6.00 6.68 -1.49
CA GLU A 29 -7.09 7.55 -1.04
C GLU A 29 -6.51 8.64 -0.10
N PRO A 30 -6.53 9.94 -0.50
CA PRO A 30 -5.81 11.01 0.21
C PRO A 30 -6.18 11.20 1.68
N ASP A 31 -7.44 10.90 2.03
CA ASP A 31 -7.98 11.10 3.38
C ASP A 31 -8.00 9.79 4.20
N CYS A 32 -7.43 8.69 3.67
CA CYS A 32 -7.35 7.44 4.41
C CYS A 32 -6.23 7.48 5.45
N VAL A 33 -6.59 7.34 6.72
CA VAL A 33 -5.67 7.33 7.87
C VAL A 33 -5.58 5.97 8.56
N ASP A 34 -6.35 5.00 8.09
CA ASP A 34 -6.40 3.65 8.63
C ASP A 34 -5.89 2.69 7.56
N PHE A 35 -4.74 2.06 7.82
CA PHE A 35 -4.02 1.20 6.88
C PHE A 35 -4.19 -0.29 7.17
N GLU A 36 -5.25 -0.68 7.88
CA GLU A 36 -5.55 -2.09 8.09
C GLU A 36 -5.89 -2.78 6.76
N ILE A 37 -5.21 -3.90 6.49
CA ILE A 37 -5.39 -4.71 5.27
C ILE A 37 -6.85 -5.11 5.06
N VAL A 38 -7.56 -5.42 6.14
CA VAL A 38 -8.96 -5.89 6.07
C VAL A 38 -9.93 -4.84 5.53
N ARG A 39 -9.59 -3.55 5.63
CA ARG A 39 -10.41 -2.45 5.11
C ARG A 39 -10.16 -2.19 3.62
N HIS A 40 -9.08 -2.71 3.06
CA HIS A 40 -8.68 -2.41 1.68
C HIS A 40 -8.99 -3.60 0.77
N THR A 41 -9.86 -3.37 -0.21
CA THR A 41 -10.20 -4.42 -1.19
C THR A 41 -8.99 -4.74 -2.09
N LEU A 42 -8.10 -3.78 -2.32
CA LEU A 42 -6.90 -3.96 -3.11
C LEU A 42 -5.66 -3.62 -2.29
N VAL A 43 -4.74 -4.58 -2.24
CA VAL A 43 -3.42 -4.44 -1.63
C VAL A 43 -2.36 -4.77 -2.69
N LEU A 44 -1.34 -3.93 -2.78
CA LEU A 44 -0.27 -4.03 -3.75
C LEU A 44 1.09 -3.96 -3.04
N ASP A 45 2.04 -4.78 -3.46
CA ASP A 45 3.45 -4.56 -3.13
C ASP A 45 4.05 -3.53 -4.10
N CYS A 46 4.74 -2.51 -3.58
CA CYS A 46 5.30 -1.45 -4.42
C CYS A 46 6.32 -1.95 -5.47
N THR A 47 6.87 -3.15 -5.28
CA THR A 47 7.78 -3.80 -6.24
C THR A 47 7.07 -4.26 -7.51
N GLU A 48 5.75 -4.40 -7.47
CA GLU A 48 4.91 -4.78 -8.62
C GLU A 48 4.52 -3.58 -9.49
N LEU A 49 4.82 -2.34 -9.05
CA LEU A 49 4.51 -1.14 -9.82
C LEU A 49 5.34 -1.07 -11.12
N HIS A 50 4.64 -0.90 -12.24
CA HIS A 50 5.27 -0.59 -13.51
C HIS A 50 6.01 0.75 -13.43
N GLY A 51 7.32 0.73 -13.69
CA GLY A 51 8.20 1.90 -13.52
C GLY A 51 8.97 1.91 -12.19
N GLY A 52 8.69 0.96 -11.30
CA GLY A 52 9.35 0.81 -10.01
C GLY A 52 8.89 1.83 -8.96
N CYS A 53 9.37 1.65 -7.73
CA CYS A 53 9.12 2.56 -6.62
C CYS A 53 10.44 3.06 -6.04
N SER A 54 10.57 4.35 -5.76
CA SER A 54 11.82 4.94 -5.25
C SER A 54 12.30 4.33 -3.94
N CYS A 55 11.39 3.84 -3.09
CA CYS A 55 11.74 3.17 -1.83
C CYS A 55 12.53 1.87 -2.02
N THR A 56 12.44 1.24 -3.20
CA THR A 56 13.17 -0.02 -3.49
C THR A 56 14.68 0.18 -3.53
N VAL A 57 15.14 1.38 -3.89
CA VAL A 57 16.58 1.74 -3.88
C VAL A 57 17.08 1.83 -2.44
N ILE A 58 16.32 2.51 -1.57
CA ILE A 58 16.66 2.72 -0.15
C ILE A 58 16.69 1.39 0.62
N ALA A 59 15.75 0.49 0.33
CA ALA A 59 15.69 -0.83 0.94
C ALA A 59 16.95 -1.67 0.63
N GLN A 60 17.44 -1.61 -0.60
CA GLN A 60 18.62 -2.37 -1.04
C GLN A 60 19.92 -1.89 -0.36
N GLU A 61 20.13 -0.57 -0.29
CA GLU A 61 21.31 0.01 0.38
C GLU A 61 21.35 -0.38 1.87
N SER A 62 20.19 -0.34 2.53
CA SER A 62 20.04 -0.74 3.94
C SER A 62 20.37 -2.21 4.17
N GLN A 63 20.02 -3.09 3.22
CA GLN A 63 20.29 -4.52 3.30
C GLN A 63 21.76 -4.85 3.05
N LEU A 64 22.41 -4.17 2.10
CA LEU A 64 23.86 -4.31 1.84
C LEU A 64 24.70 -3.91 3.05
N LEU A 65 24.35 -2.80 3.73
CA LEU A 65 25.05 -2.36 4.93
C LEU A 65 24.94 -3.38 6.08
N ARG A 66 23.81 -4.09 6.20
CA ARG A 66 23.58 -5.09 7.26
C ARG A 66 24.36 -6.39 7.08
N VAL A 67 24.78 -6.71 5.86
CA VAL A 67 25.51 -7.94 5.53
C VAL A 67 27.03 -7.71 5.47
N SER A 68 27.48 -6.47 5.69
CA SER A 68 28.89 -6.05 5.68
C SER A 68 29.54 -6.14 7.05
#